data_AF-A0A1G7Y6C8-F1
#
_entry.id   AF-A0A1G7Y6C8-F1
#
_cell.length_a   1.000
_cell.length_b   1.000
_cell.length_c   1.000
_cell.angle_alpha   90.00
_cell.angle_beta   90.00
_cell.angle_gamma   90.00
#
_symmetry.space_group_name_H-M   'P 1'
#
loop_
_entity.id
_entity.type
_entity.pdbx_description
1 polymer ?
#
loop_
_entity_poly.entity_id
_entity_poly.type
_entity_poly.pdbx_seq_one_letter_code
_entity_poly.pdbx_strand_id
1 'polypeptide(L)'
;MELEKHYTNRTGWLRAAVLGANDGIISTTSLVIGIAAASDTRNPILLAALAGLVAGSLSMAAGEYVSVSSQSDIEKADLEREKMELETMPEVELKELAKIYVTQGLDEDLAMQVAIQLTEKDALAAHARDELGINEITQPKPLQAALASGASFITGGILPFLVAFFAPIKSMVFYQYGFAIVF
;
A
#
# COMPACT_ATOMS: atom_id res chain seq x y z
N MET A 1 -8.77 26.90 15.63
CA MET A 1 -7.59 26.54 14.80
C MET A 1 -8.11 25.51 13.80
N GLU A 2 -8.30 25.90 12.54
CA GLU A 2 -8.71 24.94 11.51
C GLU A 2 -7.51 24.03 11.21
N LEU A 3 -7.72 22.72 11.28
CA LEU A 3 -6.71 21.74 10.90
C LEU A 3 -6.52 21.80 9.37
N GLU A 4 -5.30 22.03 8.93
CA GLU A 4 -4.96 21.99 7.51
C GLU A 4 -5.24 20.59 6.94
N LYS A 5 -5.80 20.54 5.73
CA LYS A 5 -6.05 19.28 5.03
C LYS A 5 -4.75 18.78 4.41
N HIS A 6 -4.11 17.81 5.06
CA HIS A 6 -2.94 17.13 4.50
C HIS A 6 -3.34 15.90 3.66
N TYR A 7 -2.68 15.70 2.52
CA TYR A 7 -2.93 14.58 1.60
C TYR A 7 -2.23 13.28 2.01
N THR A 8 -1.38 13.33 3.04
CA THR A 8 -0.62 12.20 3.59
C THR A 8 -1.53 11.03 3.97
N ASN A 9 -2.80 11.29 4.30
CA ASN A 9 -3.80 10.30 4.69
C ASN A 9 -4.26 9.39 3.53
N ARG A 10 -3.85 9.68 2.29
CA ARG A 10 -4.25 8.92 1.09
C ARG A 10 -3.13 8.08 0.48
N THR A 11 -1.90 8.17 1.01
CA THR A 11 -0.71 7.55 0.41
C THR A 11 -0.82 6.03 0.28
N GLY A 12 -1.35 5.33 1.29
CA GLY A 12 -1.41 3.86 1.29
C GLY A 12 -2.20 3.26 0.12
N TRP A 13 -3.49 3.59 0.00
CA TRP A 13 -4.33 3.05 -1.07
C TRP A 13 -4.02 3.66 -2.45
N LEU A 14 -3.54 4.91 -2.50
CA LEU A 14 -3.15 5.55 -3.76
C LEU A 14 -1.90 4.91 -4.35
N ARG A 15 -0.89 4.60 -3.50
CA ARG A 15 0.29 3.83 -3.92
C ARG A 15 -0.12 2.48 -4.49
N ALA A 16 -0.97 1.76 -3.78
CA ALA A 16 -1.48 0.46 -4.21
C ALA A 16 -2.23 0.56 -5.56
N ALA A 17 -3.06 1.59 -5.75
CA ALA A 17 -3.77 1.85 -7.00
C ALA A 17 -2.83 2.14 -8.18
N VAL A 18 -1.84 3.02 -8.00
CA VAL A 18 -0.88 3.37 -9.06
C VAL A 18 -0.05 2.15 -9.48
N LEU A 19 0.43 1.37 -8.52
CA LEU A 19 1.15 0.12 -8.81
C LEU A 19 0.25 -0.89 -9.52
N GLY A 20 -1.00 -1.04 -9.06
CA GLY A 20 -2.01 -1.88 -9.71
C GLY A 20 -2.23 -1.51 -11.17
N ALA A 21 -2.50 -0.23 -11.46
CA ALA A 21 -2.72 0.26 -12.81
C ALA A 21 -1.50 0.02 -13.72
N ASN A 22 -0.31 0.36 -13.25
CA ASN A 22 0.93 0.19 -14.00
C ASN A 22 1.20 -1.29 -14.33
N ASP A 23 1.05 -2.16 -13.33
CA ASP A 23 1.24 -3.60 -13.54
C ASP A 23 0.16 -4.17 -14.48
N GLY A 24 -1.08 -3.71 -14.36
CA GLY A 24 -2.18 -4.07 -15.26
C GLY A 24 -1.90 -3.75 -16.73
N ILE A 25 -1.37 -2.55 -17.01
CA ILE A 25 -0.97 -2.13 -18.37
C ILE A 25 0.17 -3.02 -18.87
N ILE A 26 1.28 -3.08 -18.13
CA ILE A 26 2.53 -3.71 -18.59
C ILE A 26 2.36 -5.23 -18.73
N SER A 27 1.78 -5.90 -17.74
CA SER A 27 1.64 -7.36 -17.72
C SER A 27 0.64 -7.84 -18.80
N THR A 28 -0.51 -7.17 -18.93
CA THR A 28 -1.53 -7.54 -19.93
C THR A 28 -1.02 -7.28 -21.34
N THR A 29 -0.34 -6.14 -21.57
CA THR A 29 0.27 -5.83 -22.87
C THR A 29 1.32 -6.87 -23.24
N SER A 30 2.25 -7.15 -22.32
CA SER A 30 3.31 -8.14 -22.53
C SER A 30 2.75 -9.52 -22.87
N LEU A 31 1.70 -9.95 -22.15
CA LEU A 31 1.02 -11.21 -22.40
C LEU A 31 0.35 -11.23 -23.78
N VAL A 32 -0.37 -10.17 -24.14
CA VAL A 32 -1.03 -10.07 -25.46
C VAL A 32 0.01 -10.10 -26.58
N ILE A 33 1.10 -9.33 -26.47
CA ILE A 33 2.17 -9.30 -27.47
C ILE A 33 2.77 -10.71 -27.65
N GLY A 34 3.08 -11.39 -26.55
CA GLY A 34 3.67 -12.74 -26.59
C GLY A 34 2.78 -13.75 -27.32
N ILE A 35 1.47 -13.76 -27.02
CA ILE A 35 0.52 -14.68 -27.66
C ILE A 35 0.23 -14.26 -29.10
N ALA A 36 0.13 -12.96 -29.39
CA ALA A 36 -0.09 -12.45 -30.74
C ALA A 36 1.08 -12.75 -31.69
N ALA A 37 2.32 -12.79 -31.18
CA ALA A 37 3.48 -13.18 -31.97
C ALA A 37 3.48 -14.67 -32.37
N ALA A 38 2.73 -15.51 -31.64
CA ALA A 38 2.66 -16.95 -31.83
C ALA A 38 1.28 -17.44 -32.35
N SER A 39 0.36 -16.52 -32.68
CA SER A 39 -1.03 -16.86 -33.04
C SER A 39 -1.49 -16.15 -34.31
N ASP A 40 -2.10 -16.91 -35.23
CA ASP A 40 -2.73 -16.35 -36.44
C ASP A 40 -4.21 -15.97 -36.24
N THR A 41 -4.79 -16.34 -35.09
CA THR A 41 -6.21 -16.11 -34.78
C THR A 41 -6.39 -15.29 -33.50
N ARG A 42 -7.53 -14.59 -33.38
CA ARG A 42 -7.80 -13.69 -32.24
C ARG A 42 -8.15 -14.42 -30.95
N ASN A 43 -8.76 -15.60 -31.04
CA ASN A 43 -9.32 -16.30 -29.87
C ASN A 43 -8.26 -16.62 -28.79
N PRO A 44 -7.07 -17.18 -29.13
CA PRO A 44 -6.02 -17.42 -28.12
C PRO A 44 -5.55 -16.13 -27.44
N ILE A 45 -5.45 -15.04 -28.20
CA ILE A 45 -5.02 -13.73 -27.70
C ILE A 45 -6.01 -13.19 -26.66
N LEU A 46 -7.32 -13.22 -26.98
CA LEU A 46 -8.36 -12.75 -26.07
C LEU A 46 -8.50 -13.62 -24.83
N LEU A 47 -8.40 -14.94 -24.99
CA LEU A 47 -8.45 -15.87 -23.87
C LEU A 47 -7.30 -15.61 -22.90
N ALA A 48 -6.08 -15.45 -23.43
CA ALA A 48 -4.91 -15.14 -22.61
C ALA A 48 -5.04 -13.77 -21.93
N ALA A 49 -5.46 -12.73 -22.66
CA ALA A 49 -5.65 -11.39 -22.10
C ALA A 49 -6.66 -11.38 -20.95
N LEU A 50 -7.81 -12.04 -21.12
CA LEU A 50 -8.84 -12.14 -20.09
C LEU A 50 -8.36 -12.96 -18.89
N ALA A 51 -7.71 -14.10 -19.13
CA ALA A 51 -7.15 -14.93 -18.07
C ALA A 51 -6.09 -14.15 -17.27
N GLY A 52 -5.21 -13.43 -17.95
CA GLY A 52 -4.20 -12.57 -17.34
C GLY A 52 -4.81 -11.43 -16.53
N LEU A 53 -5.86 -10.79 -17.03
CA LEU A 53 -6.60 -9.75 -16.30
C LEU A 53 -7.20 -10.27 -14.99
N VAL A 54 -7.89 -11.40 -15.04
CA VAL A 54 -8.53 -11.99 -13.86
C VAL A 54 -7.47 -12.50 -12.88
N ALA A 55 -6.49 -13.28 -13.36
CA ALA A 55 -5.44 -13.83 -12.50
C ALA A 55 -4.56 -12.74 -11.88
N GLY A 56 -4.16 -11.75 -12.68
CA GLY A 56 -3.33 -10.63 -12.24
C GLY A 56 -4.03 -9.73 -11.23
N SER A 57 -5.30 -9.37 -11.46
CA SER A 57 -6.06 -8.55 -10.51
C SER A 57 -6.29 -9.25 -9.18
N LEU A 58 -6.59 -10.55 -9.19
CA LEU A 58 -6.71 -11.36 -7.97
C LEU A 58 -5.37 -11.48 -7.24
N SER A 59 -4.28 -11.73 -7.98
CA SER A 59 -2.93 -11.81 -7.40
C SER A 59 -2.52 -10.49 -6.75
N MET A 60 -2.79 -9.37 -7.42
CA MET A 60 -2.47 -8.03 -6.90
C MET A 60 -3.32 -7.67 -5.69
N ALA A 61 -4.62 -7.95 -5.71
CA ALA A 61 -5.48 -7.71 -4.56
C ALA A 61 -5.07 -8.57 -3.35
N ALA A 62 -4.79 -9.87 -3.58
CA ALA A 62 -4.36 -10.77 -2.52
C ALA A 62 -2.99 -10.38 -1.95
N GLY A 63 -2.02 -10.08 -2.82
CA GLY A 63 -0.68 -9.67 -2.40
C GLY A 63 -0.68 -8.38 -1.59
N GLU A 64 -1.46 -7.39 -2.03
CA GLU A 64 -1.60 -6.12 -1.31
C GLU A 64 -2.35 -6.30 0.03
N TYR A 65 -3.39 -7.14 0.05
CA TYR A 65 -4.09 -7.49 1.30
C TYR A 65 -3.12 -8.09 2.32
N VAL A 66 -2.37 -9.12 1.91
CA VAL A 66 -1.41 -9.81 2.79
C VAL A 66 -0.32 -8.84 3.25
N SER A 67 0.22 -8.01 2.36
CA SER A 67 1.24 -7.03 2.72
C SER A 67 0.77 -6.06 3.79
N VAL A 68 -0.42 -5.48 3.61
CA VAL A 68 -0.95 -4.47 4.54
C VAL A 68 -1.52 -5.11 5.81
N SER A 69 -2.04 -6.34 5.73
CA SER A 69 -2.47 -7.08 6.93
C SER A 69 -1.28 -7.46 7.80
N SER A 70 -0.16 -7.89 7.21
CA SER A 70 1.06 -8.17 7.98
C SER A 70 1.59 -6.93 8.68
N GLN A 71 1.51 -5.75 8.06
CA GLN A 71 1.82 -4.49 8.75
C GLN A 71 0.88 -4.27 9.95
N SER A 72 -0.43 -4.46 9.77
CA SER A 72 -1.40 -4.34 10.85
C SER A 72 -1.15 -5.32 12.00
N ASP A 73 -0.71 -6.53 11.70
CA ASP A 73 -0.41 -7.56 12.70
C ASP A 73 0.84 -7.19 13.51
N ILE A 74 1.87 -6.62 12.87
CA ILE A 74 3.07 -6.11 13.54
C ILE A 74 2.71 -4.95 14.46
N GLU A 75 2.00 -3.94 13.96
CA GLU A 75 1.59 -2.78 14.77
C GLU A 75 0.77 -3.21 15.99
N LYS A 76 -0.12 -4.19 15.82
CA LYS A 76 -0.89 -4.75 16.93
C LYS A 76 -0.01 -5.50 17.94
N ALA A 77 0.94 -6.29 17.46
CA ALA A 77 1.85 -7.04 18.34
C ALA A 77 2.73 -6.10 19.17
N ASP A 78 3.24 -5.03 18.55
CA ASP A 78 4.03 -4.02 19.25
C ASP A 78 3.19 -3.26 20.28
N LEU A 79 1.94 -2.90 19.97
CA LEU A 79 1.04 -2.26 20.94
C LEU A 79 0.71 -3.16 22.15
N GLU A 80 0.49 -4.45 21.93
CA GLU A 80 0.26 -5.39 23.04
C GLU A 80 1.52 -5.58 23.89
N ARG A 81 2.69 -5.55 23.26
CA ARG A 81 3.98 -5.60 23.96
C ARG A 81 4.20 -4.35 24.81
N GLU A 82 4.03 -3.18 24.21
CA GLU A 82 4.15 -1.88 24.87
C GLU A 82 3.22 -1.80 26.09
N LYS A 83 1.98 -2.26 25.94
CA LYS A 83 1.04 -2.33 27.05
C LYS A 83 1.53 -3.21 28.21
N MET A 84 2.16 -4.35 27.92
CA MET A 84 2.77 -5.19 28.95
C MET A 84 3.98 -4.52 29.60
N GLU A 85 4.80 -3.81 28.84
CA GLU A 85 5.97 -3.07 29.33
C GLU A 85 5.52 -1.91 30.26
N LEU A 86 4.49 -1.15 29.88
CA LEU A 86 3.87 -0.11 30.71
C LEU A 86 3.28 -0.65 32.03
N GLU A 87 2.71 -1.86 32.01
CA GLU A 87 2.15 -2.51 33.21
C GLU A 87 3.25 -3.07 34.14
N THR A 88 4.34 -3.58 33.58
CA THR A 88 5.37 -4.32 34.34
C THR A 88 6.58 -3.47 34.73
N MET A 89 6.91 -2.44 33.96
CA MET A 89 8.11 -1.61 34.11
C MET A 89 7.84 -0.10 33.89
N PRO A 90 6.82 0.50 34.54
CA PRO A 90 6.39 1.88 34.25
C PRO A 90 7.48 2.94 34.44
N GLU A 91 8.39 2.76 35.41
CA GLU A 91 9.50 3.69 35.65
C GLU A 91 10.58 3.62 34.55
N VAL A 92 10.70 2.48 33.87
CA VAL A 92 11.64 2.28 32.75
C VAL A 92 11.05 2.95 31.52
N GLU A 93 9.79 2.66 31.20
CA GLU A 93 9.09 3.25 30.06
C GLU A 93 9.04 4.78 30.12
N LEU A 94 8.78 5.36 31.30
CA LEU A 94 8.82 6.81 31.46
C LEU A 94 10.19 7.42 31.11
N LYS A 95 11.28 6.73 31.48
CA LYS A 95 12.65 7.17 31.16
C LYS A 95 12.98 6.97 29.69
N GLU A 96 12.45 5.91 29.07
CA GLU A 96 12.56 5.65 27.64
C GLU A 96 11.89 6.76 26.84
N LEU A 97 10.64 7.10 27.16
CA LEU A 97 9.91 8.19 26.52
C LEU A 97 10.61 9.55 26.70
N ALA A 98 11.11 9.85 27.91
CA ALA A 98 11.91 11.06 28.12
C ALA A 98 13.17 11.07 27.25
N LYS A 99 13.87 9.94 27.14
CA LYS A 99 15.05 9.81 26.29
C LYS A 99 14.73 10.02 24.81
N ILE A 100 13.58 9.54 24.33
CA ILE A 100 13.10 9.80 22.96
C ILE A 100 13.00 11.31 22.73
N TYR A 101 12.37 12.06 23.64
CA TYR A 101 12.27 13.51 23.49
C TYR A 101 13.63 14.23 23.55
N VAL A 102 14.58 13.75 24.36
CA VAL A 102 15.96 14.27 24.31
C VAL A 102 16.56 14.08 22.93
N THR A 103 16.38 12.91 22.30
CA THR A 103 16.89 12.68 20.93
C THR A 103 16.19 13.55 19.88
N GLN A 104 14.95 13.98 20.14
CA GLN A 104 14.21 14.92 19.30
C GLN A 104 14.60 16.39 19.53
N GLY A 105 15.43 16.68 20.54
CA GLY A 105 16.05 17.99 20.77
C GLY A 105 15.63 18.72 22.03
N LEU A 106 14.88 18.08 22.95
CA LEU A 106 14.55 18.66 24.25
C LEU A 106 15.74 18.52 25.21
N ASP A 107 15.91 19.47 26.14
CA ASP A 107 16.79 19.27 27.29
C ASP A 107 16.22 18.20 28.25
N GLU A 108 17.07 17.61 29.09
CA GLU A 108 16.69 16.47 29.94
C GLU A 108 15.54 16.81 30.92
N ASP A 109 15.56 18.00 31.51
CA ASP A 109 14.55 18.43 32.49
C ASP A 109 13.19 18.64 31.81
N LEU A 110 13.17 19.27 30.64
CA LEU A 110 11.96 19.46 29.85
C LEU A 110 11.43 18.14 29.28
N ALA A 111 12.31 17.28 28.78
CA ALA A 111 11.94 15.98 28.24
C ALA A 111 11.24 15.10 29.28
N MET A 112 11.74 15.09 30.52
CA MET A 112 11.11 14.39 31.64
C MET A 112 9.73 14.97 31.97
N GLN A 113 9.59 16.31 31.99
CA GLN A 113 8.30 16.95 32.23
C GLN A 113 7.27 16.63 31.14
N VAL A 114 7.69 16.59 29.88
CA VAL A 114 6.83 16.22 28.74
C VAL A 114 6.42 14.76 28.83
N ALA A 115 7.36 13.85 29.10
CA ALA A 115 7.06 12.43 29.28
C ALA A 115 6.01 12.22 30.39
N ILE A 116 6.21 12.81 31.58
CA ILE A 116 5.25 12.70 32.70
C ILE A 116 3.85 13.15 32.28
N GLN A 117 3.72 14.35 31.69
CA GLN A 117 2.41 14.90 31.34
C GLN A 117 1.70 14.08 30.25
N LEU A 118 2.44 13.50 29.30
CA LEU A 118 1.86 12.67 28.25
C LEU A 118 1.51 11.27 28.76
N THR A 119 2.34 10.68 29.62
CA THR A 119 2.04 9.42 30.31
C THR A 119 0.81 9.54 31.20
N GLU A 120 0.64 10.64 31.94
CA GLU A 120 -0.56 10.90 32.76
C GLU A 120 -1.85 11.00 31.93
N LYS A 121 -1.75 11.52 30.70
CA LYS A 121 -2.88 11.64 29.80
C LYS A 121 -3.24 10.30 29.15
N ASP A 122 -2.25 9.67 28.53
CA ASP A 122 -2.38 8.36 27.87
C ASP A 122 -0.98 7.83 27.52
N ALA A 123 -0.43 6.98 28.40
CA ALA A 123 0.88 6.38 28.21
C ALA A 123 0.99 5.57 26.93
N LEU A 124 0.01 4.70 26.66
CA LEU A 124 0.05 3.84 25.48
C LEU A 124 -0.02 4.67 24.20
N ALA A 125 -0.86 5.71 24.14
CA ALA A 125 -0.90 6.58 22.97
C ALA A 125 0.35 7.45 22.80
N ALA A 126 1.06 7.79 23.88
CA ALA A 126 2.32 8.51 23.81
C ALA A 126 3.42 7.64 23.21
N HIS A 127 3.61 6.43 23.74
CA HIS A 127 4.59 5.47 23.21
C HIS A 127 4.22 5.00 21.80
N ALA A 128 2.95 4.67 21.53
CA ALA A 128 2.50 4.30 20.19
C ALA A 128 2.90 5.34 19.13
N ARG A 129 2.72 6.63 19.44
CA ARG A 129 3.05 7.71 18.51
C ARG A 129 4.54 8.00 18.43
N ASP A 130 5.18 8.21 19.57
CA ASP A 130 6.51 8.82 19.64
C ASP A 130 7.65 7.79 19.68
N GLU A 131 7.36 6.55 20.09
CA GLU A 131 8.29 5.43 20.05
C GLU A 131 8.04 4.51 18.85
N LEU A 132 6.81 3.99 18.71
CA LEU A 132 6.48 3.01 17.66
C LEU A 132 6.17 3.66 16.29
N GLY A 133 5.95 4.98 16.25
CA GLY A 133 5.57 5.69 15.04
C GLY A 133 4.15 5.39 14.53
N ILE A 134 3.33 4.69 15.32
CA ILE A 134 1.95 4.32 15.02
C ILE A 134 1.06 5.54 15.21
N ASN A 135 0.54 6.07 14.11
CA ASN A 135 -0.36 7.21 14.10
C ASN A 135 -1.76 6.80 13.61
N GLU A 136 -2.82 7.33 14.22
CA GLU A 136 -4.21 7.09 13.79
C GLU A 136 -4.45 7.43 12.31
N ILE A 137 -3.69 8.39 11.81
CA ILE A 137 -3.80 8.91 10.44
C ILE A 137 -3.27 7.90 9.40
N THR A 138 -2.28 7.07 9.77
CA THR A 138 -1.58 6.15 8.86
C THR A 138 -1.97 4.69 9.07
N GLN A 139 -3.03 4.41 9.82
CA GLN A 139 -3.44 3.04 10.10
C GLN A 139 -3.58 2.19 8.83
N PRO A 140 -3.00 0.98 8.82
CA PRO A 140 -3.13 0.03 7.72
C PRO A 140 -4.61 -0.26 7.41
N LYS A 141 -4.98 -0.17 6.13
CA LYS A 141 -6.33 -0.51 5.65
C LYS A 141 -6.24 -1.61 4.58
N PRO A 142 -6.07 -2.90 4.99
CA PRO A 142 -5.77 -3.98 4.06
C PRO A 142 -6.80 -4.13 2.95
N LEU A 143 -8.09 -4.15 3.30
CA LEU A 143 -9.17 -4.29 2.32
C LEU A 143 -9.22 -3.12 1.34
N GLN A 144 -8.98 -1.90 1.82
CA GLN A 144 -8.97 -0.71 0.95
C GLN A 144 -7.81 -0.76 -0.04
N ALA A 145 -6.60 -1.09 0.42
CA ALA A 145 -5.43 -1.21 -0.43
C ALA A 145 -5.58 -2.34 -1.46
N ALA A 146 -6.09 -3.49 -1.04
CA ALA A 146 -6.36 -4.64 -1.91
C ALA A 146 -7.36 -4.33 -3.03
N LEU A 147 -8.52 -3.73 -2.67
CA LEU A 147 -9.53 -3.35 -3.65
C LEU A 147 -9.03 -2.24 -4.59
N ALA A 148 -8.31 -1.25 -4.05
CA ALA A 148 -7.72 -0.19 -4.86
C ALA A 148 -6.70 -0.74 -5.86
N SER A 149 -5.82 -1.66 -5.43
CA SER A 149 -4.83 -2.32 -6.28
C SER A 149 -5.49 -3.18 -7.36
N GLY A 150 -6.37 -4.11 -6.99
CA GLY A 150 -7.03 -5.02 -7.93
C GLY A 150 -7.93 -4.31 -8.94
N ALA A 151 -8.72 -3.32 -8.50
CA ALA A 151 -9.57 -2.54 -9.41
C ALA A 151 -8.73 -1.68 -10.37
N SER A 152 -7.62 -1.12 -9.89
CA SER A 152 -6.71 -0.35 -10.74
C SER A 152 -5.99 -1.23 -11.74
N PHE A 153 -5.61 -2.46 -11.37
CA PHE A 153 -5.07 -3.46 -12.28
C PHE A 153 -6.03 -3.77 -13.43
N ILE A 154 -7.31 -4.02 -13.12
CA ILE A 154 -8.33 -4.22 -14.14
C ILE A 154 -8.42 -2.98 -15.03
N THR A 155 -8.47 -1.79 -14.44
CA THR A 155 -8.57 -0.53 -15.18
C THR A 155 -7.38 -0.33 -16.14
N GLY A 156 -6.16 -0.62 -15.68
CA GLY A 156 -4.95 -0.56 -16.50
C GLY A 156 -4.92 -1.62 -17.60
N GLY A 157 -5.33 -2.86 -17.31
CA GLY A 157 -5.32 -3.95 -18.28
C GLY A 157 -6.51 -3.97 -19.24
N ILE A 158 -7.60 -3.24 -18.96
CA ILE A 158 -8.74 -3.10 -19.88
C ILE A 158 -8.29 -2.50 -21.21
N LEU A 159 -7.39 -1.51 -21.20
CA LEU A 159 -6.95 -0.88 -22.44
C LEU A 159 -6.20 -1.86 -23.36
N PRO A 160 -5.14 -2.57 -22.90
CA PRO A 160 -4.52 -3.65 -23.67
C PRO A 160 -5.51 -4.73 -24.13
N PHE A 161 -6.49 -5.08 -23.29
CA PHE A 161 -7.55 -6.02 -23.66
C PHE A 161 -8.44 -5.50 -24.81
N LEU A 162 -8.84 -4.21 -24.77
CA LEU A 162 -9.62 -3.59 -25.85
C LEU A 162 -8.82 -3.53 -27.16
N VAL A 163 -7.51 -3.24 -27.08
CA VAL A 163 -6.62 -3.33 -28.25
C VAL A 163 -6.60 -4.76 -28.79
N ALA A 164 -6.50 -5.76 -27.92
CA ALA A 164 -6.58 -7.18 -28.30
C ALA A 164 -7.92 -7.55 -28.97
N PHE A 165 -9.00 -6.85 -28.62
CA PHE A 165 -10.34 -7.08 -29.18
C PHE A 165 -10.55 -6.43 -30.54
N PHE A 166 -10.11 -5.18 -30.72
CA PHE A 166 -10.41 -4.39 -31.91
C PHE A 166 -9.29 -4.32 -32.94
N ALA A 167 -8.01 -4.33 -32.53
CA ALA A 167 -6.91 -4.10 -33.46
C ALA A 167 -6.76 -5.26 -34.48
N PRO A 168 -6.35 -5.00 -35.73
CA PRO A 168 -6.10 -6.06 -36.71
C PRO A 168 -4.94 -6.97 -36.26
N ILE A 169 -5.09 -8.28 -36.41
CA ILE A 169 -4.11 -9.29 -35.93
C ILE A 169 -2.70 -9.00 -36.47
N LYS A 170 -2.58 -8.72 -37.78
CA LYS A 170 -1.28 -8.46 -38.44
C LYS A 170 -0.50 -7.28 -37.86
N SER A 171 -1.20 -6.33 -37.24
CA SER A 171 -0.63 -5.11 -36.66
C SER A 171 -0.77 -5.07 -35.13
N MET A 172 -1.27 -6.14 -34.50
CA MET A 172 -1.62 -6.19 -33.08
C MET A 172 -0.47 -5.75 -32.19
N VAL A 173 0.73 -6.28 -32.46
CA VAL A 173 1.95 -5.98 -31.69
C VAL A 173 2.28 -4.49 -31.72
N PHE A 174 2.19 -3.84 -32.88
CA PHE A 174 2.46 -2.41 -33.01
C PHE A 174 1.44 -1.55 -32.26
N TYR A 175 0.16 -1.91 -32.33
CA TYR A 175 -0.88 -1.21 -31.56
C TYR A 175 -0.64 -1.37 -30.05
N GLN A 176 -0.34 -2.58 -29.58
CA GLN A 176 -0.06 -2.83 -28.16
C GLN A 176 1.11 -1.98 -27.65
N TYR A 177 2.24 -1.93 -28.37
CA TYR A 177 3.35 -1.05 -28.01
C TYR A 177 2.96 0.43 -28.03
N GLY A 178 2.25 0.88 -29.07
CA GLY A 178 1.83 2.28 -29.19
C GLY A 178 0.93 2.71 -28.04
N PHE A 179 -0.06 1.89 -27.68
CA PHE A 179 -0.98 2.20 -26.58
C PHE A 179 -0.31 2.10 -25.21
N ALA A 180 0.59 1.13 -24.99
CA ALA A 180 1.28 0.97 -23.71
C ALA A 180 2.38 2.04 -23.44
N ILE A 181 2.85 2.76 -24.46
CA ILE A 181 3.81 3.86 -24.30
C ILE A 181 3.09 5.20 -24.06
N VAL A 182 1.94 5.40 -24.70
CA VAL A 182 1.16 6.64 -24.59
C VAL A 182 0.46 6.76 -23.23
N PHE A 183 0.25 5.64 -22.55
CA PHE A 183 -0.51 5.52 -21.31
C PHE A 183 0.38 5.00 -20.17
#